data_AF-A0A950YIN5-F1
#
_entry.id   AF-A0A950YIN5-F1
#
_cell.length_a   1.000
_cell.length_b   1.000
_cell.length_c   1.000
_cell.angle_alpha   90.00
_cell.angle_beta   90.00
_cell.angle_gamma   90.00
#
_symmetry.space_group_name_H-M   'P 1'
#
loop_
_entity.id
_entity.type
_entity.pdbx_description
1 polymer ?
#
loop_
_entity_poly.entity_id
_entity_poly.type
_entity_poly.pdbx_seq_one_letter_code
_entity_poly.pdbx_strand_id
1 'polypeptide(L)'
;MLVAATSYPFLDILWDILIIFAWVIFIWIAITVLIDVFRRQDISGWGKAAWVVFVVILPWIGVLAYLIFNHSGMTERSAKEARTAQAQFDEYVRQTAGSGGAASEIERAKQLLDSGAITQQEFESIKAKALA
;
A
#
# COMPACT_ATOMS: atom_id res chain seq x y z
N MET A 1 -13.64 -46.82 -28.17
CA MET A 1 -13.90 -47.07 -26.74
C MET A 1 -14.32 -45.73 -26.15
N LEU A 2 -15.62 -45.44 -26.21
CA LEU A 2 -16.19 -44.21 -25.65
C LEU A 2 -16.15 -44.36 -24.12
N VAL A 3 -15.23 -43.65 -23.51
CA VAL A 3 -14.97 -43.67 -22.06
C VAL A 3 -16.26 -43.35 -21.33
N ALA A 4 -16.55 -44.18 -20.32
CA ALA A 4 -17.71 -44.12 -19.47
C ALA A 4 -17.90 -42.74 -18.83
N ALA A 5 -19.04 -42.08 -19.10
CA ALA A 5 -19.57 -40.99 -18.27
C ALA A 5 -21.05 -40.75 -18.62
N THR A 6 -21.94 -41.70 -18.27
CA THR A 6 -23.39 -41.50 -18.37
C THR A 6 -24.03 -41.38 -16.99
N SER A 7 -23.44 -40.62 -16.05
CA SER A 7 -24.04 -40.54 -14.70
C SER A 7 -24.07 -39.18 -14.01
N TYR A 8 -23.36 -38.12 -14.44
CA TYR A 8 -23.48 -36.80 -13.77
C TYR A 8 -23.23 -35.61 -14.72
N PRO A 9 -24.11 -35.33 -15.70
CA PRO A 9 -23.90 -34.25 -16.65
C PRO A 9 -23.72 -32.88 -15.99
N PHE A 10 -24.35 -32.64 -14.84
CA PHE A 10 -24.13 -31.41 -14.07
C PHE A 10 -22.74 -31.34 -13.43
N LEU A 11 -22.25 -32.45 -12.84
CA LEU A 11 -20.96 -32.49 -12.15
C LEU A 11 -19.82 -32.42 -13.17
N ASP A 12 -20.00 -33.03 -14.35
CA ASP A 12 -19.06 -32.96 -15.47
C ASP A 12 -18.93 -31.51 -15.98
N ILE A 13 -20.07 -30.82 -16.22
CA ILE A 13 -20.06 -29.40 -16.63
C ILE A 13 -19.46 -28.50 -15.54
N LEU A 14 -19.79 -28.72 -14.27
CA LEU A 14 -19.22 -27.98 -13.15
C LEU A 14 -17.70 -28.16 -13.08
N TRP A 15 -17.23 -29.38 -13.30
CA TRP A 15 -15.81 -29.72 -13.32
C TRP A 15 -15.08 -29.06 -14.50
N ASP A 16 -15.68 -29.07 -15.68
CA ASP A 16 -15.15 -28.37 -16.86
C ASP A 16 -15.06 -26.85 -16.63
N ILE A 17 -16.08 -26.24 -16.03
CA ILE A 17 -16.07 -24.82 -15.64
C ILE A 17 -14.94 -24.54 -14.64
N LEU A 18 -14.75 -25.42 -13.65
CA LEU A 18 -13.70 -25.28 -12.64
C LEU A 18 -12.31 -25.37 -13.29
N ILE A 19 -12.11 -26.30 -14.22
CA ILE A 19 -10.87 -26.43 -14.98
C ILE A 19 -10.60 -25.16 -15.80
N ILE A 20 -11.60 -24.65 -16.53
CA ILE A 20 -11.46 -23.42 -17.33
C ILE A 20 -11.15 -22.24 -16.41
N PHE A 21 -11.83 -22.11 -15.28
CA PHE A 21 -11.59 -21.05 -14.30
C PHE A 21 -10.17 -21.13 -13.72
N ALA A 22 -9.70 -22.33 -13.39
CA ALA A 22 -8.33 -22.56 -12.94
C ALA A 22 -7.30 -22.16 -14.01
N TRP A 23 -7.57 -22.46 -15.29
CA TRP A 23 -6.74 -22.01 -16.42
C TRP A 23 -6.72 -20.48 -16.57
N VAL A 24 -7.86 -19.81 -16.39
CA VAL A 24 -7.94 -18.34 -16.44
C VAL A 24 -7.11 -17.72 -15.31
N ILE A 25 -7.27 -18.19 -14.07
CA ILE A 25 -6.46 -17.75 -12.93
C ILE A 25 -4.98 -18.01 -13.19
N PHE A 26 -4.65 -19.20 -13.70
CA PHE A 26 -3.27 -19.55 -14.02
C PHE A 26 -2.64 -18.59 -15.03
N ILE A 27 -3.32 -18.31 -16.15
CA ILE A 27 -2.84 -17.36 -17.16
C ILE A 27 -2.70 -15.95 -16.55
N TRP A 28 -3.67 -15.54 -15.73
CA TRP A 28 -3.62 -14.25 -15.06
C TRP A 28 -2.41 -14.11 -14.13
N ILE A 29 -2.13 -15.14 -13.33
CA ILE A 29 -0.96 -15.20 -12.45
C ILE A 29 0.32 -15.20 -13.29
N ALA A 30 0.40 -16.00 -14.35
CA ALA A 30 1.56 -16.04 -15.22
C ALA A 30 1.87 -14.65 -15.82
N ILE A 31 0.87 -13.94 -16.33
CA ILE A 31 1.03 -12.57 -16.83
C ILE A 31 1.50 -11.63 -15.71
N THR A 32 0.91 -11.70 -14.53
CA THR A 32 1.26 -10.84 -13.39
C THR A 32 2.71 -11.06 -12.95
N VAL A 33 3.15 -12.32 -12.87
CA VAL A 33 4.53 -12.71 -12.55
C VAL A 33 5.49 -12.18 -13.61
N LEU A 34 5.16 -12.34 -14.89
CA LEU A 34 5.96 -11.80 -15.98
C LEU A 34 6.12 -10.28 -15.86
N ILE A 35 5.02 -9.55 -15.62
CA ILE A 35 5.06 -8.08 -15.44
C ILE A 35 5.97 -7.68 -14.26
N ASP A 36 5.93 -8.39 -13.13
CA ASP A 36 6.82 -8.10 -12.00
C ASP A 36 8.31 -8.35 -12.34
N VAL A 37 8.61 -9.48 -12.99
CA VAL A 37 9.96 -9.82 -13.45
C VAL A 37 10.48 -8.76 -14.44
N PHE A 38 9.62 -8.24 -15.32
CA PHE A 38 10.00 -7.16 -16.23
C PHE A 38 10.20 -5.82 -15.53
N ARG A 39 9.38 -5.50 -14.51
CA ARG A 39 9.51 -4.29 -13.67
C ARG A 39 10.79 -4.26 -12.84
N ARG A 40 11.31 -5.42 -12.46
CA ARG A 40 12.59 -5.57 -11.75
C ARG A 40 13.76 -5.11 -12.62
N GLN A 41 14.50 -4.11 -12.15
CA GLN A 41 15.69 -3.55 -12.82
C GLN A 41 16.99 -4.21 -12.35
N ASP A 42 16.92 -4.99 -11.28
CA ASP A 42 17.99 -5.77 -10.66
C ASP A 42 18.28 -7.10 -11.37
N ILE A 43 17.39 -7.55 -12.28
CA ILE A 43 17.52 -8.81 -13.02
C ILE A 43 18.02 -8.54 -14.45
N SER A 44 19.10 -9.22 -14.85
CA SER A 44 19.64 -9.16 -16.22
C SER A 44 18.65 -9.69 -17.26
N GLY A 45 18.75 -9.24 -18.51
CA GLY A 45 17.83 -9.66 -19.59
C GLY A 45 17.77 -11.19 -19.79
N TRP A 46 18.90 -11.88 -19.58
CA TRP A 46 18.97 -13.34 -19.60
C TRP A 46 18.23 -14.00 -18.42
N GLY A 47 18.28 -13.40 -17.23
CA GLY A 47 17.49 -13.85 -16.08
C GLY A 47 15.98 -13.72 -16.32
N LYS A 48 15.55 -12.67 -17.04
CA LYS A 48 14.14 -12.50 -17.45
C LYS A 48 13.71 -13.59 -18.43
N ALA A 49 14.54 -13.91 -19.43
CA ALA A 49 14.25 -14.96 -20.40
C ALA A 49 14.13 -16.35 -19.75
N ALA A 50 15.04 -16.70 -18.82
CA ALA A 50 14.97 -17.95 -18.07
C ALA A 50 13.67 -18.05 -17.25
N TRP A 51 13.23 -16.94 -16.65
CA TRP A 51 11.97 -16.88 -15.91
C TRP A 51 10.74 -17.13 -16.79
N VAL A 52 10.71 -16.57 -18.01
CA VAL A 52 9.64 -16.81 -18.97
C VAL A 52 9.55 -18.30 -19.31
N VAL A 53 10.69 -18.92 -19.66
CA VAL A 53 10.75 -20.35 -19.99
C VAL A 53 10.31 -21.22 -18.81
N PHE A 54 10.71 -20.86 -17.59
CA PHE A 54 10.35 -21.61 -16.39
C PHE A 54 8.84 -21.59 -16.10
N VAL A 55 8.19 -20.43 -16.25
CA VAL A 55 6.74 -20.28 -16.05
C VAL A 55 5.93 -21.03 -17.11
N VAL A 56 6.42 -21.09 -18.35
CA VAL A 56 5.74 -21.77 -19.46
C VAL A 56 5.87 -23.30 -19.37
N ILE A 57 7.05 -23.81 -19.02
CA ILE A 57 7.32 -25.26 -19.00
C ILE A 57 6.86 -25.92 -17.70
N LEU A 58 6.98 -25.22 -16.57
CA LEU A 58 6.64 -25.75 -15.25
C LEU A 58 5.62 -24.84 -14.56
N PRO A 59 4.36 -24.83 -15.01
CA PRO A 59 3.35 -23.87 -14.55
C PRO A 59 3.14 -23.89 -13.03
N TRP A 60 3.03 -25.09 -12.44
CA TRP A 60 2.81 -25.25 -11.00
C TRP A 60 4.07 -24.94 -10.16
N ILE A 61 5.26 -25.33 -10.64
CA ILE A 61 6.52 -25.08 -9.93
C ILE A 61 6.96 -23.62 -10.10
N GLY A 62 6.65 -22.99 -11.23
CA GLY A 62 6.91 -21.58 -11.53
C GLY A 62 6.23 -20.64 -10.55
N VAL A 63 4.93 -20.85 -10.31
CA VAL A 63 4.14 -20.05 -9.36
C VAL A 63 4.59 -20.29 -7.92
N LEU A 64 4.85 -21.55 -7.54
CA LEU A 64 5.32 -21.89 -6.19
C LEU A 64 6.73 -21.36 -5.90
N ALA A 65 7.66 -21.50 -6.84
CA ALA A 65 9.00 -20.95 -6.71
C ALA A 65 8.96 -19.43 -6.63
N TYR A 66 8.13 -18.77 -7.45
CA TYR A 66 7.99 -17.31 -7.40
C TYR A 66 7.44 -16.85 -6.04
N LEU A 67 6.42 -17.50 -5.49
CA LEU A 67 5.91 -17.16 -4.15
C LEU A 67 6.95 -17.38 -3.05
N ILE A 68 7.76 -18.43 -3.13
CA ILE A 68 8.82 -18.73 -2.15
C ILE A 68 9.96 -17.72 -2.24
N PHE A 69 10.46 -17.42 -3.45
CA PHE A 69 11.57 -16.49 -3.66
C PHE A 69 11.17 -15.02 -3.55
N ASN A 70 9.88 -14.71 -3.71
CA ASN A 70 9.37 -13.34 -3.76
C ASN A 70 8.53 -12.93 -2.55
N HIS A 71 8.61 -13.66 -1.44
CA HIS A 71 7.87 -13.35 -0.21
C HIS A 71 8.38 -12.06 0.48
N SER A 72 9.59 -11.59 0.14
CA SER A 72 10.26 -10.47 0.77
C SER A 72 10.06 -9.18 -0.03
N GLY A 73 9.07 -8.40 0.40
CA GLY A 73 8.91 -7.03 -0.09
C GLY A 73 7.65 -6.33 0.41
N MET A 74 6.60 -7.09 0.73
CA MET A 74 5.34 -6.51 1.23
C MET A 74 5.50 -5.93 2.63
N THR A 75 6.07 -6.67 3.58
CA THR A 75 6.26 -6.21 4.96
C THR A 75 7.20 -5.00 5.05
N GLU A 76 8.22 -4.95 4.20
CA GLU A 76 9.24 -3.90 4.23
C GLU A 76 8.77 -2.62 3.53
N ARG A 77 7.99 -2.74 2.44
CA ARG A 77 7.35 -1.58 1.79
C ARG A 77 6.25 -0.98 2.64
N SER A 78 5.40 -1.79 3.26
CA SER A 78 4.36 -1.29 4.17
C SER A 78 4.96 -0.54 5.36
N ALA A 79 6.06 -1.04 5.93
CA ALA A 79 6.77 -0.35 6.99
C ALA A 79 7.43 0.97 6.53
N LYS A 80 7.98 1.01 5.29
CA LYS A 80 8.59 2.21 4.72
C LYS A 80 7.55 3.28 4.35
N GLU A 81 6.42 2.87 3.79
CA GLU A 81 5.28 3.75 3.48
C GLU A 81 4.66 4.31 4.76
N ALA A 82 4.46 3.48 5.79
CA ALA A 82 3.99 3.94 7.09
C ALA A 82 4.94 4.97 7.74
N ARG A 83 6.26 4.72 7.70
CA ARG A 83 7.26 5.69 8.21
C ARG A 83 7.26 7.00 7.42
N THR A 84 7.06 6.94 6.10
CA THR A 84 7.05 8.13 5.24
C THR A 84 5.79 8.95 5.49
N ALA A 85 4.63 8.30 5.61
CA ALA A 85 3.36 8.95 5.95
C ALA A 85 3.43 9.61 7.33
N GLN A 86 4.04 8.95 8.31
CA GLN A 86 4.23 9.50 9.66
C GLN A 86 5.18 10.70 9.66
N ALA A 87 6.29 10.65 8.91
CA ALA A 87 7.21 11.78 8.77
C ALA A 87 6.55 13.00 8.11
N GLN A 88 5.70 12.79 7.10
CA GLN A 88 4.94 13.87 6.46
C GLN A 88 3.90 14.49 7.40
N PHE A 89 3.23 13.66 8.20
CA PHE A 89 2.29 14.14 9.21
C PHE A 89 2.99 14.95 10.31
N ASP A 90 4.12 14.45 10.82
CA ASP A 90 4.92 15.15 11.84
C ASP A 90 5.44 16.50 11.33
N GLU A 91 5.88 16.57 10.06
CA GLU A 91 6.30 17.82 9.42
C GLU A 91 5.13 18.80 9.26
N TYR A 92 3.96 18.32 8.85
CA TYR A 92 2.75 19.13 8.74
C TYR A 92 2.30 19.67 10.10
N VAL A 93 2.33 18.83 11.14
CA VAL A 93 2.04 19.24 12.52
C VAL A 93 3.08 20.26 13.00
N ARG A 94 4.36 20.06 12.71
CA ARG A 94 5.42 21.00 13.09
C ARG A 94 5.29 22.34 12.36
N GLN A 95 4.93 22.37 11.08
CA GLN A 95 4.66 23.62 10.36
C GLN A 95 3.42 24.33 10.89
N THR A 96 2.33 23.59 11.08
CA THR A 96 1.05 24.16 11.55
C THR A 96 1.14 24.62 13.00
N ALA A 97 1.79 23.86 13.87
CA ALA A 97 2.05 24.23 15.26
C ALA A 97 3.13 25.31 15.38
N GLY A 98 4.15 25.28 14.51
CA GLY A 98 5.19 26.29 14.42
C GLY A 98 4.69 27.67 13.99
N SER A 99 3.59 27.72 13.23
CA SER A 99 2.89 28.97 12.87
C SER A 99 1.98 29.54 13.96
N GLY A 100 1.90 28.89 15.13
CA GLY A 100 0.98 29.22 16.23
C GLY A 100 1.61 29.29 17.61
N GLY A 101 2.94 29.45 17.72
CA GLY A 101 3.63 29.49 19.02
C GLY A 101 3.12 30.59 19.97
N ALA A 102 3.47 30.47 21.25
CA ALA A 102 3.04 31.35 22.35
C ALA A 102 3.05 32.85 22.01
N ALA A 103 4.09 33.32 21.31
CA ALA A 103 4.21 34.72 20.89
C ALA A 103 3.09 35.16 19.92
N SER A 104 2.72 34.31 18.96
CA SER A 104 1.63 34.59 18.00
C SER A 104 0.24 34.50 18.64
N GLU A 105 0.10 33.67 19.67
CA GLU A 105 -1.13 33.54 20.44
C GLU A 105 -1.34 34.77 21.35
N ILE A 106 -0.26 35.25 21.97
CA ILE A 106 -0.22 36.51 22.74
C ILE A 106 -0.47 37.72 21.82
N GLU A 107 0.10 37.74 20.61
CA GLU A 107 -0.12 38.81 19.63
C GLU A 107 -1.58 38.89 19.18
N ARG A 108 -2.22 37.76 18.86
CA ARG A 108 -3.66 37.72 18.55
C ARG A 108 -4.51 38.13 19.74
N ALA A 109 -4.17 37.69 20.95
CA ALA A 109 -4.87 38.11 22.16
C ALA A 109 -4.77 39.63 22.38
N LYS A 110 -3.62 40.23 22.06
CA LYS A 110 -3.43 41.68 22.15
C LYS A 110 -4.30 42.45 21.15
N GLN A 111 -4.42 41.96 19.91
CA GLN A 111 -5.34 42.54 18.93
C GLN A 111 -6.81 42.48 19.36
N LEU A 112 -7.22 41.38 20.01
CA LEU A 112 -8.58 41.24 20.56
C LEU A 112 -8.83 42.23 21.70
N LEU A 113 -7.84 42.47 22.55
CA LEU A 113 -7.92 43.47 23.62
C LEU A 113 -8.01 44.88 23.06
N ASP A 114 -7.18 45.21 22.07
CA ASP A 114 -7.11 46.55 21.47
C ASP A 114 -8.37 46.86 20.63
N SER A 115 -9.04 45.83 20.09
CA SER A 115 -10.37 45.96 19.44
C SER A 115 -11.54 46.00 20.43
N GLY A 116 -11.28 45.80 21.73
CA GLY A 116 -12.31 45.75 22.77
C GLY A 116 -13.16 44.48 22.76
N ALA A 117 -12.76 43.45 22.00
CA ALA A 117 -13.45 42.16 21.92
C ALA A 117 -13.26 41.32 23.19
N ILE A 118 -12.17 41.54 23.93
CA ILE A 118 -11.90 40.92 25.23
C ILE A 118 -11.46 41.99 26.24
N THR A 119 -11.61 41.65 27.51
CA THR A 119 -11.17 42.47 28.64
C THR A 119 -9.70 42.22 28.99
N GLN A 120 -9.10 43.15 29.75
CA GLN A 120 -7.72 43.00 30.23
C GLN A 120 -7.51 41.70 31.03
N GLN A 121 -8.52 41.30 31.80
CA GLN A 121 -8.45 40.10 32.63
C GLN A 121 -8.45 38.81 31.79
N GLU A 122 -9.22 38.79 30.70
CA GLU A 122 -9.23 37.69 29.73
C GLU A 122 -7.90 37.61 28.97
N PHE A 123 -7.33 38.76 28.58
CA PHE A 123 -6.00 38.82 27.94
C PHE A 123 -4.90 38.20 28.82
N GLU A 124 -4.82 38.58 30.10
CA GLU A 124 -3.81 38.02 31.02
C GLU A 124 -4.00 36.50 31.21
N SER A 125 -5.24 36.01 31.20
CA SER A 125 -5.51 34.56 31.29
C SER A 125 -4.98 33.79 30.07
N ILE A 126 -5.14 34.35 28.86
CA ILE A 126 -4.65 33.76 27.61
C ILE A 126 -3.12 33.80 27.56
N LYS A 127 -2.52 34.93 27.97
CA LYS A 127 -1.06 35.09 28.05
C LYS A 127 -0.42 34.11 29.05
N ALA A 128 -1.02 33.93 30.22
CA ALA A 128 -0.54 32.96 31.20
C ALA A 128 -0.61 31.52 30.68
N LYS A 129 -1.66 31.18 29.90
CA LYS A 129 -1.82 29.85 29.29
C LYS A 129 -0.85 29.60 28.14
N ALA A 130 -0.56 30.62 27.33
CA ALA A 130 0.38 30.52 26.22
C ALA A 130 1.85 30.40 26.68
N LEU A 131 2.18 30.91 27.89
CA LEU A 131 3.53 30.86 28.47
C LEU A 131 3.80 29.63 29.35
N ALA A 132 2.80 28.76 29.55
CA ALA A 132 2.89 27.54 30.35
C ALA A 132 3.32 26.33 29.49
#